data_AF-A0A7N0U1L3-F1
#
_entry.id   AF-A0A7N0U1L3-F1
#
_cell.length_a   1.000
_cell.length_b   1.000
_cell.length_c   1.000
_cell.angle_alpha   90.00
_cell.angle_beta   90.00
_cell.angle_gamma   90.00
#
_symmetry.space_group_name_H-M   'P 1'
#
loop_
_entity.id
_entity.type
_entity.pdbx_description
1 polymer ?
#
loop_
_entity_poly.entity_id
_entity_poly.type
_entity_poly.pdbx_seq_one_letter_code
_entity_poly.pdbx_strand_id
1 'polypeptide(L)'
;MMGSISPNIRGGLLEVFYGVYEKDPDKVLQAMVQMGVLVPTGDMTAVRRTAQFFLNSFEERLVAQRKEREAAAAVELGFKKPLSKEEKIEKKKQRLAAIGEDLLSIAADQPFRFPATFTFVVRAFSVLDGIGKGLDPRFDITEIAKPYALELLKFREAGVEVVLKDARKRWDRQYRAFNNLFRQADRVDKLAEIIQRLEQGDLKLRVRSLESERAFQRVAAVQKTVGNAVIAGSLTNLAAILYLNSVRTPATITFVLCAFFGFQILLGIAKVRKLDRQERLITGTA
;
A
#
# COMPACT_ATOMS: atom_id res chain seq x y z
N MET A 1 -11.80 -31.73 -6.34
CA MET A 1 -12.59 -30.51 -6.64
C MET A 1 -11.92 -29.79 -7.80
N MET A 2 -12.54 -29.78 -8.99
CA MET A 2 -12.05 -29.00 -10.13
C MET A 2 -12.64 -27.59 -10.02
N GLY A 3 -11.84 -26.63 -9.59
CA GLY A 3 -12.24 -25.21 -9.59
C GLY A 3 -12.01 -24.60 -10.97
N SER A 4 -13.00 -23.86 -11.50
CA SER A 4 -12.86 -23.10 -12.73
C SER A 4 -12.53 -21.63 -12.42
N ILE A 5 -11.50 -21.08 -13.07
CA ILE A 5 -11.21 -19.64 -13.02
C ILE A 5 -12.09 -18.94 -14.04
N SER A 6 -12.82 -17.91 -13.62
CA SER A 6 -13.69 -17.13 -14.51
C SER A 6 -12.88 -16.47 -15.63
N PRO A 7 -13.46 -16.29 -16.83
CA PRO A 7 -12.76 -15.64 -17.95
C PRO A 7 -12.21 -14.25 -17.59
N ASN A 8 -12.94 -13.50 -16.75
CA ASN A 8 -12.52 -12.18 -16.30
C ASN A 8 -11.23 -12.22 -15.46
N ILE A 9 -11.15 -13.15 -14.50
CA ILE A 9 -9.95 -13.31 -13.66
C ILE A 9 -8.78 -13.82 -14.49
N ARG A 10 -9.02 -14.75 -15.41
CA ARG A 10 -8.00 -15.26 -16.34
C ARG A 10 -7.42 -14.14 -17.20
N GLY A 11 -8.28 -13.31 -17.80
CA GLY A 11 -7.87 -12.16 -18.62
C GLY A 11 -7.10 -11.13 -17.80
N GLY A 12 -7.60 -10.79 -16.61
CA GLY A 12 -6.91 -9.85 -15.72
C GLY A 12 -5.54 -10.35 -15.25
N LEU A 13 -5.39 -11.65 -14.95
CA LEU A 13 -4.08 -12.22 -14.59
C LEU A 13 -3.06 -12.11 -15.74
N LEU A 14 -3.54 -12.32 -16.97
CA LEU A 14 -2.75 -12.19 -18.19
C LEU A 14 -2.34 -10.72 -18.44
N GLU A 15 -3.25 -9.77 -18.24
CA GLU A 15 -2.94 -8.33 -18.30
C GLU A 15 -1.97 -7.88 -17.19
N VAL A 16 -2.06 -8.44 -15.97
CA VAL A 16 -1.07 -8.18 -14.92
C VAL A 16 0.30 -8.71 -15.33
N PHE A 17 0.39 -9.94 -15.84
CA PHE A 17 1.64 -10.51 -16.34
C PHE A 17 2.29 -9.61 -17.40
N TYR A 18 1.48 -9.12 -18.34
CA TYR A 18 1.90 -8.19 -19.36
C TYR A 18 2.26 -6.79 -18.85
N GLY A 19 1.53 -6.26 -17.88
CA GLY A 19 1.85 -4.98 -17.23
C GLY A 19 3.17 -5.04 -16.47
N VAL A 20 3.46 -6.15 -15.80
CA VAL A 20 4.75 -6.40 -15.14
C VAL A 20 5.87 -6.48 -16.19
N TYR A 21 5.65 -7.18 -17.30
CA TYR A 21 6.62 -7.28 -18.39
C TYR A 21 6.91 -5.93 -19.08
N GLU A 22 5.86 -5.14 -19.35
CA GLU A 22 5.98 -3.82 -19.99
C GLU A 22 6.39 -2.71 -19.02
N LYS A 23 6.48 -3.00 -17.70
CA LYS A 23 6.79 -2.04 -16.63
C LYS A 23 5.78 -0.91 -16.53
N ASP A 24 4.52 -1.21 -16.80
CA ASP A 24 3.45 -0.23 -16.80
C ASP A 24 2.60 -0.39 -15.53
N PRO A 25 2.76 0.47 -14.51
CA PRO A 25 1.98 0.37 -13.28
C PRO A 25 0.48 0.58 -13.55
N ASP A 26 0.12 1.40 -14.53
CA ASP A 26 -1.29 1.71 -14.81
C ASP A 26 -2.01 0.49 -15.34
N LYS A 27 -1.36 -0.29 -16.21
CA LYS A 27 -1.91 -1.57 -16.69
C LYS A 27 -2.09 -2.57 -15.58
N VAL A 28 -1.11 -2.68 -14.67
CA VAL A 28 -1.22 -3.57 -13.51
C VAL A 28 -2.41 -3.16 -12.64
N LEU A 29 -2.56 -1.87 -12.34
CA LEU A 29 -3.67 -1.38 -11.52
C LEU A 29 -5.03 -1.58 -12.21
N GLN A 30 -5.13 -1.28 -13.51
CA GLN A 30 -6.37 -1.50 -14.28
C GLN A 30 -6.77 -2.97 -14.29
N ALA A 31 -5.81 -3.87 -14.49
CA ALA A 31 -6.06 -5.31 -14.43
C ALA A 31 -6.49 -5.76 -13.02
N MET A 32 -5.90 -5.19 -11.96
CA MET A 32 -6.35 -5.45 -10.58
C MET A 32 -7.77 -4.95 -10.31
N VAL A 33 -8.17 -3.81 -10.88
CA VAL A 33 -9.56 -3.30 -10.82
C VAL A 33 -10.50 -4.23 -11.56
N GLN A 34 -10.13 -4.66 -12.78
CA GLN A 34 -10.91 -5.59 -13.58
C GLN A 34 -11.18 -6.91 -12.84
N MET A 35 -10.18 -7.43 -12.12
CA MET A 35 -10.30 -8.65 -11.33
C MET A 35 -11.09 -8.46 -10.02
N GLY A 36 -11.47 -7.23 -9.68
CA GLY A 36 -12.09 -6.90 -8.39
C GLY A 36 -11.13 -6.95 -7.21
N VAL A 37 -9.82 -7.06 -7.46
CA VAL A 37 -8.77 -7.09 -6.44
C VAL A 37 -8.53 -5.69 -5.86
N LEU A 38 -8.71 -4.66 -6.67
CA LEU A 38 -8.51 -3.27 -6.31
C LEU A 38 -9.80 -2.49 -6.53
N VAL A 39 -10.30 -1.83 -5.48
CA VAL A 39 -11.43 -0.91 -5.56
C VAL A 39 -10.86 0.50 -5.76
N PRO A 40 -11.28 1.24 -6.80
CA PRO A 40 -10.86 2.63 -6.98
C PRO A 40 -11.34 3.50 -5.80
N THR A 41 -10.39 3.97 -4.97
CA THR A 41 -10.65 4.89 -3.86
C THR A 41 -10.25 6.32 -4.23
N GLY A 42 -10.44 7.28 -3.31
CA GLY A 42 -10.19 8.70 -3.58
C GLY A 42 -8.74 9.03 -3.96
N ASP A 43 -7.75 8.39 -3.34
CA ASP A 43 -6.33 8.61 -3.66
C ASP A 43 -5.66 7.37 -4.27
N MET A 44 -5.82 7.22 -5.59
CA MET A 44 -5.13 6.18 -6.37
C MET A 44 -3.65 6.51 -6.62
N THR A 45 -3.18 7.72 -6.26
CA THR A 45 -1.82 8.17 -6.51
C THR A 45 -0.82 7.43 -5.62
N ALA A 46 -1.18 7.22 -4.35
CA ALA A 46 -0.38 6.41 -3.42
C ALA A 46 -0.28 4.94 -3.90
N VAL A 47 -1.40 4.38 -4.37
CA VAL A 47 -1.46 3.01 -4.93
C VAL A 47 -0.54 2.89 -6.15
N ARG A 48 -0.59 3.87 -7.05
CA ARG A 48 0.26 3.93 -8.25
C ARG A 48 1.74 4.08 -7.92
N ARG A 49 2.12 4.97 -7.00
CA ARG A 49 3.51 5.15 -6.55
C ARG A 49 4.05 3.87 -5.94
N THR A 50 3.26 3.21 -5.10
CA THR A 50 3.61 1.92 -4.50
C THR A 50 3.81 0.83 -5.57
N ALA A 51 2.89 0.72 -6.54
CA ALA A 51 3.02 -0.23 -7.64
C ALA A 51 4.30 0.02 -8.46
N GLN A 52 4.58 1.28 -8.80
CA GLN A 52 5.81 1.65 -9.51
C GLN A 52 7.07 1.28 -8.71
N PHE A 53 7.09 1.54 -7.40
CA PHE A 53 8.21 1.18 -6.54
C PHE A 53 8.49 -0.33 -6.56
N PHE A 54 7.43 -1.16 -6.49
CA PHE A 54 7.57 -2.61 -6.54
C PHE A 54 8.05 -3.10 -7.90
N LEU A 55 7.57 -2.52 -9.01
CA LEU A 55 8.03 -2.84 -10.36
C LEU A 55 9.52 -2.50 -10.53
N ASN A 56 9.95 -1.31 -10.10
CA ASN A 56 11.36 -0.89 -10.14
C ASN A 56 12.24 -1.81 -9.28
N SER A 57 11.81 -2.08 -8.05
CA SER A 57 12.51 -2.98 -7.13
C SER A 57 12.64 -4.40 -7.67
N PHE A 58 11.63 -4.88 -8.41
CA PHE A 58 11.65 -6.18 -9.05
C PHE A 58 12.67 -6.21 -10.19
N GLU A 59 12.70 -5.17 -11.03
CA GLU A 59 13.69 -5.03 -12.09
C GLU A 59 15.12 -5.00 -11.55
N GLU A 60 15.40 -4.18 -10.54
CA GLU A 60 16.72 -4.09 -9.92
C GLU A 60 17.22 -5.46 -9.45
N ARG A 61 16.32 -6.27 -8.87
CA ARG A 61 16.63 -7.64 -8.46
C ARG A 61 16.90 -8.56 -9.64
N LEU A 62 16.13 -8.44 -10.73
CA LEU A 62 16.36 -9.25 -11.93
C LEU A 62 17.70 -8.91 -12.58
N VAL A 63 18.05 -7.62 -12.68
CA VAL A 63 19.34 -7.17 -13.22
C VAL A 63 20.48 -7.65 -12.32
N ALA A 64 20.34 -7.53 -10.99
CA ALA A 64 21.32 -8.06 -10.05
C ALA A 64 21.50 -9.57 -10.20
N GLN A 65 20.42 -10.35 -10.29
CA GLN A 65 20.47 -11.79 -10.49
C GLN A 65 21.12 -12.18 -11.83
N ARG A 66 20.86 -11.45 -12.91
CA ARG A 66 21.52 -11.70 -14.22
C ARG A 66 23.02 -11.44 -14.15
N LYS A 67 23.43 -10.29 -13.61
CA LYS A 67 24.86 -9.96 -13.41
C LYS A 67 25.55 -11.00 -12.53
N GLU A 68 24.86 -11.47 -11.48
CA GLU A 68 25.37 -12.54 -10.61
C GLU A 68 25.50 -13.87 -11.34
N ARG A 69 24.56 -14.25 -12.20
CA ARG A 69 24.66 -15.46 -13.03
C ARG A 69 25.78 -15.38 -14.06
N GLU A 70 25.96 -14.21 -14.68
CA GLU A 70 27.07 -13.94 -15.61
C GLU A 70 28.43 -13.97 -14.87
N ALA A 71 28.51 -13.41 -13.66
CA ALA A 71 29.72 -13.46 -12.84
C ALA A 71 30.01 -14.85 -12.26
N ALA A 72 28.99 -15.60 -11.85
CA ALA A 72 29.11 -16.98 -11.36
C ALA A 72 29.44 -17.98 -12.48
N ALA A 73 29.13 -17.64 -13.74
CA ALA A 73 29.63 -18.38 -14.90
C ALA A 73 31.13 -18.11 -15.17
N ALA A 74 31.71 -17.04 -14.60
CA ALA A 74 33.10 -16.65 -14.80
C ALA A 74 34.04 -17.01 -13.63
N VAL A 75 33.54 -17.12 -12.38
CA VAL A 75 34.32 -17.49 -11.19
C VAL A 75 33.44 -18.29 -10.22
N GLU A 76 34.02 -19.33 -9.61
CA GLU A 76 33.40 -20.37 -8.77
C GLU A 76 32.19 -19.96 -7.89
N LEU A 77 31.28 -20.94 -7.74
CA LEU A 77 30.06 -20.98 -6.92
C LEU A 77 30.31 -20.63 -5.44
N GLY A 78 30.44 -19.34 -5.13
CA GLY A 78 30.38 -18.81 -3.78
C GLY A 78 28.96 -18.46 -3.37
N PHE A 79 28.40 -19.16 -2.36
CA PHE A 79 27.16 -18.74 -1.71
C PHE A 79 27.30 -17.30 -1.19
N LYS A 80 26.28 -16.47 -1.42
CA LYS A 80 26.23 -15.09 -0.91
C LYS A 80 26.58 -15.08 0.57
N LYS A 81 27.52 -14.23 1.00
CA LYS A 81 27.63 -13.87 2.41
C LYS A 81 26.26 -13.34 2.84
N PRO A 82 25.55 -13.99 3.78
CA PRO A 82 24.27 -13.50 4.22
C PRO A 82 24.50 -12.10 4.80
N LEU A 83 23.71 -11.11 4.33
CA LEU A 83 23.72 -9.77 4.91
C LEU A 83 23.70 -9.87 6.44
N SER A 84 24.53 -9.08 7.10
CA SER A 84 24.57 -9.05 8.55
C SER A 84 23.17 -8.68 9.09
N LYS A 85 22.85 -9.06 10.32
CA LYS A 85 21.54 -8.72 10.92
C LYS A 85 21.30 -7.20 10.88
N GLU A 86 22.34 -6.41 11.05
CA GLU A 86 22.31 -4.94 11.02
C GLU A 86 22.06 -4.39 9.62
N GLU A 87 22.75 -4.89 8.60
CA GLU A 87 22.54 -4.46 7.20
C GLU A 87 21.13 -4.80 6.69
N LYS A 88 20.56 -5.92 7.14
CA LYS A 88 19.17 -6.30 6.83
C LYS A 88 18.18 -5.32 7.44
N ILE A 89 18.43 -4.88 8.67
CA ILE A 89 17.60 -3.92 9.38
C ILE A 89 17.68 -2.56 8.66
N GLU A 90 18.87 -2.12 8.29
CA GLU A 90 19.08 -0.84 7.61
C GLU A 90 18.39 -0.79 6.24
N LYS A 91 18.60 -1.82 5.39
CA LYS A 91 17.91 -1.93 4.09
C LYS A 91 16.39 -2.08 4.22
N LYS A 92 15.90 -2.63 5.33
CA LYS A 92 14.47 -2.68 5.62
C LYS A 92 13.96 -1.30 6.03
N LYS A 93 14.69 -0.57 6.86
CA LYS A 93 14.37 0.80 7.29
C LYS A 93 14.33 1.75 6.10
N GLN A 94 15.32 1.71 5.21
CA GLN A 94 15.36 2.54 4.00
C GLN A 94 14.17 2.28 3.07
N ARG A 95 13.82 1.00 2.83
CA ARG A 95 12.64 0.67 2.02
C ARG A 95 11.35 1.13 2.68
N LEU A 96 11.21 0.93 3.99
CA LEU A 96 10.03 1.39 4.73
C LEU A 96 9.94 2.91 4.78
N ALA A 97 11.06 3.63 4.80
CA ALA A 97 11.04 5.09 4.73
C ALA A 97 10.59 5.58 3.34
N ALA A 98 11.04 4.93 2.27
CA ALA A 98 10.71 5.35 0.90
C ALA A 98 9.23 5.17 0.52
N ILE A 99 8.56 4.13 1.03
CA ILE A 99 7.15 3.83 0.69
C ILE A 99 6.21 3.82 1.89
N GLY A 100 6.70 4.11 3.11
CA GLY A 100 5.92 3.93 4.33
C GLY A 100 4.66 4.79 4.38
N GLU A 101 4.75 6.04 3.93
CA GLU A 101 3.60 6.94 3.85
C GLU A 101 2.55 6.45 2.85
N ASP A 102 2.99 6.04 1.65
CA ASP A 102 2.10 5.49 0.63
C ASP A 102 1.46 4.18 1.12
N LEU A 103 2.20 3.30 1.80
CA LEU A 103 1.64 2.07 2.37
C LEU A 103 0.61 2.36 3.47
N LEU A 104 0.84 3.37 4.31
CA LEU A 104 -0.08 3.74 5.39
C LEU A 104 -1.37 4.36 4.86
N SER A 105 -1.29 5.21 3.84
CA SER A 105 -2.48 5.77 3.18
C SER A 105 -3.31 4.67 2.51
N ILE A 106 -2.66 3.74 1.81
CA ILE A 106 -3.31 2.55 1.25
C ILE A 106 -3.95 1.69 2.35
N ALA A 107 -3.26 1.49 3.48
CA ALA A 107 -3.80 0.70 4.58
C ALA A 107 -5.01 1.37 5.25
N ALA A 108 -5.06 2.71 5.29
CA ALA A 108 -6.20 3.46 5.80
C ALA A 108 -7.43 3.35 4.89
N ASP A 109 -7.23 3.46 3.58
CA ASP A 109 -8.32 3.40 2.60
C ASP A 109 -8.78 1.95 2.29
N GLN A 110 -8.00 0.94 2.69
CA GLN A 110 -8.27 -0.49 2.47
C GLN A 110 -8.81 -0.83 1.05
N PRO A 111 -8.12 -0.43 -0.03
CA PRO A 111 -8.66 -0.56 -1.38
C PRO A 111 -8.59 -2.00 -1.92
N PHE A 112 -7.83 -2.90 -1.27
CA PHE A 112 -7.63 -4.27 -1.75
C PHE A 112 -8.69 -5.24 -1.22
N ARG A 113 -9.34 -5.97 -2.12
CA ARG A 113 -10.31 -7.03 -1.82
C ARG A 113 -10.00 -8.27 -2.63
N PHE A 114 -9.40 -9.29 -2.02
CA PHE A 114 -9.01 -10.49 -2.76
C PHE A 114 -10.17 -11.48 -2.89
N PRO A 115 -10.61 -11.83 -4.12
CA PRO A 115 -11.59 -12.89 -4.33
C PRO A 115 -11.08 -14.25 -3.85
N ALA A 116 -11.97 -15.09 -3.32
CA ALA A 116 -11.63 -16.42 -2.80
C ALA A 116 -10.98 -17.35 -3.85
N THR A 117 -11.27 -17.13 -5.13
CA THR A 117 -10.66 -17.85 -6.25
C THR A 117 -9.13 -17.78 -6.25
N PHE A 118 -8.54 -16.65 -5.84
CA PHE A 118 -7.07 -16.52 -5.76
C PHE A 118 -6.48 -17.40 -4.66
N THR A 119 -7.17 -17.58 -3.53
CA THR A 119 -6.72 -18.46 -2.45
C THR A 119 -6.62 -19.92 -2.94
N PHE A 120 -7.58 -20.37 -3.76
CA PHE A 120 -7.52 -21.70 -4.36
C PHE A 120 -6.37 -21.85 -5.34
N VAL A 121 -6.10 -20.83 -6.16
CA VAL A 121 -4.96 -20.82 -7.10
C VAL A 121 -3.64 -20.89 -6.35
N VAL A 122 -3.44 -20.03 -5.36
CA VAL A 122 -2.23 -20.03 -4.52
C VAL A 122 -2.05 -21.37 -3.83
N ARG A 123 -3.12 -21.92 -3.24
CA ARG A 123 -3.08 -23.25 -2.60
C ARG A 123 -2.68 -24.33 -3.60
N ALA A 124 -3.23 -24.34 -4.81
CA ALA A 124 -2.91 -25.32 -5.83
C ALA A 124 -1.42 -25.27 -6.22
N PHE A 125 -0.87 -24.07 -6.47
CA PHE A 125 0.55 -23.90 -6.75
C PHE A 125 1.44 -24.27 -5.56
N SER A 126 1.07 -23.89 -4.33
CA SER A 126 1.84 -24.26 -3.13
C SER A 126 1.85 -25.76 -2.87
N VAL A 127 0.73 -26.46 -3.11
CA VAL A 127 0.67 -27.93 -3.01
C VAL A 127 1.51 -28.57 -4.10
N LEU A 128 1.42 -28.07 -5.34
CA LEU A 128 2.26 -28.56 -6.44
C LEU A 128 3.75 -28.37 -6.15
N ASP A 129 4.13 -27.22 -5.60
CA ASP A 129 5.52 -26.89 -5.24
C ASP A 129 6.01 -27.80 -4.12
N GLY A 130 5.17 -28.02 -3.11
CA GLY A 130 5.46 -28.89 -1.98
C GLY A 130 5.62 -30.35 -2.39
N ILE A 131 4.73 -30.89 -3.24
CA ILE A 131 4.84 -32.26 -3.76
C ILE A 131 6.09 -32.39 -4.64
N GLY A 132 6.32 -31.43 -5.54
CA GLY A 132 7.48 -31.45 -6.43
C GLY A 132 8.80 -31.44 -5.65
N LYS A 133 8.93 -30.58 -4.63
CA LYS A 133 10.09 -30.55 -3.73
C LYS A 133 10.21 -31.77 -2.83
N GLY A 134 9.10 -32.42 -2.51
CA GLY A 134 9.07 -33.70 -1.82
C GLY A 134 9.66 -34.84 -2.65
N LEU A 135 9.56 -34.78 -3.98
CA LEU A 135 10.10 -35.77 -4.91
C LEU A 135 11.54 -35.47 -5.33
N ASP A 136 11.85 -34.23 -5.72
CA ASP A 136 13.21 -33.76 -6.03
C ASP A 136 13.48 -32.44 -5.28
N PRO A 137 14.46 -32.38 -4.36
CA PRO A 137 14.82 -31.14 -3.68
C PRO A 137 15.22 -29.97 -4.60
N ARG A 138 15.61 -30.24 -5.85
CA ARG A 138 15.97 -29.23 -6.86
C ARG A 138 14.77 -28.76 -7.70
N PHE A 139 13.57 -29.27 -7.43
CA PHE A 139 12.36 -28.88 -8.16
C PHE A 139 12.06 -27.37 -7.99
N ASP A 140 11.96 -26.65 -9.10
CA ASP A 140 11.54 -25.25 -9.16
C ASP A 140 10.42 -25.06 -10.20
N ILE A 141 9.21 -24.73 -9.72
CA ILE A 141 8.05 -24.42 -10.57
C ILE A 141 8.37 -23.31 -11.57
N THR A 142 9.24 -22.36 -11.21
CA THR A 142 9.56 -21.21 -12.05
C THR A 142 10.23 -21.63 -13.35
N GLU A 143 11.09 -22.64 -13.31
CA GLU A 143 11.75 -23.17 -14.51
C GLU A 143 10.76 -23.88 -15.43
N ILE A 144 9.81 -24.62 -14.83
CA ILE A 144 8.74 -25.32 -15.55
C ILE A 144 7.77 -24.33 -16.19
N ALA A 145 7.48 -23.21 -15.52
CA ALA A 145 6.59 -22.16 -16.02
C ALA A 145 7.21 -21.30 -17.13
N LYS A 146 8.55 -21.29 -17.26
CA LYS A 146 9.28 -20.47 -18.23
C LYS A 146 8.83 -20.64 -19.69
N PRO A 147 8.73 -21.86 -20.27
CA PRO A 147 8.27 -22.03 -21.65
C PRO A 147 6.85 -21.48 -21.85
N TYR A 148 5.95 -21.70 -20.89
CA TYR A 148 4.59 -21.17 -20.95
C TYR A 148 4.56 -19.64 -20.86
N ALA A 149 5.38 -19.04 -20.01
CA ALA A 149 5.50 -17.59 -19.93
C ALA A 149 6.03 -16.99 -21.25
N LEU A 150 7.01 -17.64 -21.88
CA LEU A 150 7.53 -17.24 -23.19
C LEU A 150 6.48 -17.38 -24.29
N GLU A 151 5.70 -18.45 -24.29
CA GLU A 151 4.56 -18.60 -25.20
C GLU A 151 3.54 -17.48 -25.01
N LEU A 152 3.19 -17.12 -23.77
CA LEU A 152 2.26 -16.02 -23.50
C LEU A 152 2.78 -14.68 -24.03
N LEU A 153 4.09 -14.42 -23.93
CA LEU A 153 4.70 -13.24 -24.54
C LEU A 153 4.61 -13.31 -26.07
N LYS A 154 4.95 -14.46 -26.66
CA LYS A 154 4.86 -14.70 -28.10
C LYS A 154 3.43 -14.62 -28.63
N PHE A 155 2.41 -15.09 -27.91
CA PHE A 155 1.00 -14.97 -28.33
C PHE A 155 0.56 -13.52 -28.43
N ARG A 156 1.05 -12.66 -27.53
CA ARG A 156 0.83 -11.22 -27.61
C ARG A 156 1.62 -10.58 -28.75
N GLU A 157 2.82 -11.06 -29.02
CA GLU A 157 3.68 -10.59 -30.13
C GLU A 157 3.24 -11.13 -31.51
N ALA A 158 2.61 -12.30 -31.57
CA ALA A 158 2.19 -12.98 -32.80
C ALA A 158 0.76 -12.64 -33.22
N GLY A 159 -0.03 -12.02 -32.34
CA GLY A 159 -1.33 -11.46 -32.71
C GLY A 159 -1.15 -10.22 -33.58
N VAL A 160 -0.91 -10.41 -34.89
CA VAL A 160 -1.10 -9.60 -36.14
C VAL A 160 -1.04 -8.06 -36.11
N GLU A 161 -0.76 -7.46 -34.97
CA GLU A 161 -0.86 -6.03 -34.73
C GLU A 161 0.51 -5.45 -34.40
N VAL A 162 1.62 -6.20 -34.41
CA VAL A 162 2.92 -5.68 -33.94
C VAL A 162 3.58 -4.72 -34.93
N VAL A 163 3.44 -4.89 -36.25
CA VAL A 163 3.99 -3.87 -37.18
C VAL A 163 3.18 -2.57 -37.10
N LEU A 164 1.85 -2.66 -36.98
CA LEU A 164 0.99 -1.49 -36.84
C LEU A 164 1.01 -0.89 -35.42
N LYS A 165 1.07 -1.68 -34.34
CA LYS A 165 1.10 -1.24 -32.94
C LYS A 165 2.48 -0.86 -32.45
N ASP A 166 3.58 -1.41 -32.93
CA ASP A 166 4.91 -0.86 -32.57
C ASP A 166 5.21 0.41 -33.35
N ALA A 167 4.76 0.50 -34.61
CA ALA A 167 4.73 1.77 -35.33
C ALA A 167 3.80 2.75 -34.63
N ARG A 168 2.57 2.35 -34.24
CA ARG A 168 1.61 3.21 -33.52
C ARG A 168 1.98 3.47 -32.06
N LYS A 169 2.72 2.63 -31.35
CA LYS A 169 3.23 2.87 -29.98
C LYS A 169 4.50 3.71 -30.00
N ARG A 170 5.35 3.58 -31.02
CA ARG A 170 6.44 4.56 -31.26
C ARG A 170 5.80 5.89 -31.67
N TRP A 171 4.88 5.88 -32.62
CA TRP A 171 4.13 7.06 -33.04
C TRP A 171 3.30 7.64 -31.90
N ASP A 172 2.65 6.88 -31.03
CA ASP A 172 1.90 7.42 -29.88
C ASP A 172 2.81 7.90 -28.75
N ARG A 173 4.04 7.41 -28.64
CA ARG A 173 5.05 7.96 -27.70
C ARG A 173 5.69 9.23 -28.27
N GLN A 174 5.97 9.23 -29.56
CA GLN A 174 6.55 10.36 -30.30
C GLN A 174 5.49 11.44 -30.57
N TYR A 175 4.24 11.07 -30.78
CA TYR A 175 3.07 11.93 -30.85
C TYR A 175 2.60 12.30 -29.46
N ARG A 176 2.76 11.50 -28.40
CA ARG A 176 2.66 12.06 -27.04
C ARG A 176 3.75 13.08 -26.78
N ALA A 177 4.98 12.89 -27.24
CA ALA A 177 6.03 13.91 -27.12
C ALA A 177 5.74 15.15 -28.00
N PHE A 178 5.22 14.98 -29.22
CA PHE A 178 4.91 16.04 -30.18
C PHE A 178 3.60 16.76 -29.86
N ASN A 179 2.56 16.05 -29.44
CA ASN A 179 1.30 16.57 -28.90
C ASN A 179 1.54 17.17 -27.50
N ASN A 180 2.55 16.71 -26.74
CA ASN A 180 3.01 17.39 -25.54
C ASN A 180 3.78 18.68 -25.84
N LEU A 181 4.47 18.75 -26.98
CA LEU A 181 5.14 19.94 -27.52
C LEU A 181 4.11 20.95 -28.07
N PHE A 182 3.12 20.50 -28.83
CA PHE A 182 2.06 21.34 -29.41
C PHE A 182 0.95 21.72 -28.41
N ARG A 183 0.69 20.88 -27.40
CA ARG A 183 -0.13 21.26 -26.22
C ARG A 183 0.70 21.94 -25.14
N GLN A 184 1.92 22.39 -25.42
CA GLN A 184 2.58 23.33 -24.52
C GLN A 184 1.74 24.60 -24.40
N ALA A 185 1.15 25.09 -25.50
CA ALA A 185 0.22 26.22 -25.46
C ALA A 185 -0.98 25.93 -24.53
N ASP A 186 -1.74 24.86 -24.77
CA ASP A 186 -2.85 24.44 -23.90
C ASP A 186 -2.45 24.24 -22.42
N ARG A 187 -1.22 23.77 -22.16
CA ARG A 187 -0.72 23.60 -20.79
C ARG A 187 -0.30 24.91 -20.15
N VAL A 188 0.27 25.82 -20.93
CA VAL A 188 0.58 27.18 -20.50
C VAL A 188 -0.72 27.94 -20.24
N ASP A 189 -1.76 27.76 -21.07
CA ASP A 189 -3.08 28.35 -20.87
C ASP A 189 -3.77 27.79 -19.62
N LYS A 190 -3.71 26.47 -19.40
CA LYS A 190 -4.20 25.85 -18.15
C LYS A 190 -3.39 26.30 -16.93
N LEU A 191 -2.08 26.45 -17.06
CA LEU A 191 -1.24 26.97 -15.97
C LEU A 191 -1.57 28.43 -15.69
N ALA A 192 -1.77 29.25 -16.73
CA ALA A 192 -2.22 30.63 -16.61
C ALA A 192 -3.59 30.69 -15.94
N GLU A 193 -4.53 29.82 -16.31
CA GLU A 193 -5.83 29.72 -15.67
C GLU A 193 -5.73 29.29 -14.19
N ILE A 194 -4.87 28.31 -13.87
CA ILE A 194 -4.60 27.90 -12.49
C ILE A 194 -3.97 29.04 -11.69
N ILE A 195 -2.99 29.75 -12.26
CA ILE A 195 -2.33 30.90 -11.63
C ILE A 195 -3.32 32.04 -11.43
N GLN A 196 -4.17 32.32 -12.42
CA GLN A 196 -5.20 33.36 -12.34
C GLN A 196 -6.25 33.02 -11.28
N ARG A 197 -6.68 31.75 -11.19
CA ARG A 197 -7.56 31.28 -10.10
C ARG A 197 -6.88 31.30 -8.73
N LEU A 198 -5.56 31.08 -8.69
CA LEU A 198 -4.74 31.21 -7.47
C LEU A 198 -4.66 32.67 -7.01
N GLU A 199 -4.42 33.60 -7.95
CA GLU A 199 -4.35 35.05 -7.71
C GLU A 199 -5.71 35.62 -7.27
N GLN A 200 -6.80 35.13 -7.86
CA GLN A 200 -8.17 35.48 -7.47
C GLN A 200 -8.61 34.83 -6.14
N GLY A 201 -7.79 33.97 -5.55
CA GLY A 201 -8.10 33.26 -4.31
C GLY A 201 -9.22 32.21 -4.43
N ASP A 202 -9.66 31.88 -5.65
CA ASP A 202 -10.73 30.91 -5.90
C ASP A 202 -10.22 29.45 -5.90
N LEU A 203 -8.90 29.26 -5.97
CA LEU A 203 -8.28 27.94 -5.89
C LEU A 203 -8.31 27.40 -4.44
N LYS A 204 -9.41 26.73 -4.07
CA LYS A 204 -9.52 25.99 -2.81
C LYS A 204 -8.77 24.66 -2.89
N LEU A 205 -7.49 24.68 -2.50
CA LEU A 205 -6.66 23.48 -2.42
C LEU A 205 -7.14 22.58 -1.26
N ARG A 206 -7.91 21.53 -1.57
CA ARG A 206 -8.26 20.48 -0.60
C ARG A 206 -7.12 19.46 -0.51
N VAL A 207 -6.08 19.79 0.25
CA VAL A 207 -5.01 18.81 0.53
C VAL A 207 -5.48 17.92 1.68
N ARG A 208 -5.60 16.61 1.42
CA ARG A 208 -5.69 15.63 2.50
C ARG A 208 -4.30 15.47 3.09
N SER A 209 -3.95 16.35 4.02
CA SER A 209 -2.74 16.20 4.81
C SER A 209 -2.92 15.01 5.75
N LEU A 210 -2.33 13.86 5.40
CA LEU A 210 -2.36 12.65 6.23
C LEU A 210 -1.75 12.90 7.61
N GLU A 211 -0.73 13.76 7.68
CA GLU A 211 -0.12 14.19 8.93
C GLU A 211 -1.10 14.98 9.80
N SER A 212 -1.81 15.94 9.21
CA SER A 212 -2.84 16.71 9.93
C SER A 212 -3.99 15.81 10.35
N GLU A 213 -4.46 14.89 9.51
CA GLU A 213 -5.54 13.96 9.85
C GLU A 213 -5.16 13.08 11.05
N ARG A 214 -3.93 12.56 11.09
CA ARG A 214 -3.41 11.81 12.25
C ARG A 214 -3.23 12.68 13.49
N ALA A 215 -2.70 13.89 13.34
CA ALA A 215 -2.57 14.84 14.44
C ALA A 215 -3.95 15.22 15.02
N PHE A 216 -4.95 15.44 14.17
CA PHE A 216 -6.33 15.66 14.58
C PHE A 216 -6.92 14.45 15.32
N GLN A 217 -6.69 13.22 14.84
CA GLN A 217 -7.13 12.02 15.55
C GLN A 217 -6.47 11.89 16.93
N ARG A 218 -5.18 12.24 17.04
CA ARG A 218 -4.46 12.28 18.31
C ARG A 218 -5.03 13.34 19.25
N VAL A 219 -5.20 14.57 18.77
CA VAL A 219 -5.81 15.66 19.54
C VAL A 219 -7.21 15.30 19.98
N ALA A 220 -8.03 14.70 19.13
CA ALA A 220 -9.37 14.24 19.48
C ALA A 220 -9.36 13.15 20.56
N ALA A 221 -8.41 12.21 20.50
CA ALA A 221 -8.23 11.18 21.53
C ALA A 221 -7.79 11.77 22.87
N VAL A 222 -6.86 12.74 22.84
CA VAL A 222 -6.43 13.49 24.04
C VAL A 222 -7.59 14.30 24.61
N GLN A 223 -8.31 15.06 23.78
CA GLN A 223 -9.45 15.87 24.19
C GLN A 223 -10.55 15.03 24.83
N LYS A 224 -10.86 13.85 24.27
CA LYS A 224 -11.80 12.90 24.88
C LYS A 224 -11.31 12.41 26.24
N THR A 225 -10.02 12.13 26.37
CA THR A 225 -9.42 11.66 27.64
C THR A 225 -9.45 12.77 28.69
N VAL A 226 -9.13 14.01 28.30
CA VAL A 226 -9.21 15.20 29.16
C VAL A 226 -10.65 15.46 29.56
N GLY A 227 -11.62 15.38 28.64
CA GLY A 227 -13.05 15.52 28.94
C GLY A 227 -13.52 14.51 29.98
N ASN A 228 -13.14 13.24 29.83
CA ASN A 228 -13.43 12.20 30.81
C ASN A 228 -12.74 12.47 32.17
N ALA A 229 -11.52 13.03 32.16
CA ALA A 229 -10.80 13.40 33.38
C ALA A 229 -11.46 14.56 34.14
N VAL A 230 -11.94 15.57 33.42
CA VAL A 230 -12.71 16.68 34.01
C VAL A 230 -14.00 16.15 34.63
N ILE A 231 -14.75 15.30 33.92
CA ILE A 231 -15.98 14.69 34.45
C ILE A 231 -15.69 13.86 35.70
N ALA A 232 -14.65 13.02 35.69
CA ALA A 232 -14.25 12.23 36.84
C ALA A 232 -13.84 13.11 38.03
N GLY A 233 -13.10 14.20 37.80
CA GLY A 233 -12.71 15.16 38.84
C GLY A 233 -13.93 15.86 39.46
N SER A 234 -14.85 16.35 38.62
CA SER A 234 -16.10 16.98 39.09
C SER A 234 -16.98 15.99 39.88
N LEU A 235 -17.10 14.75 39.41
CA LEU A 235 -17.84 13.69 40.12
C LEU A 235 -17.16 13.31 41.43
N THR A 236 -15.82 13.32 41.51
CA THR A 236 -15.08 13.07 42.76
C THR A 236 -15.40 14.13 43.81
N ASN A 237 -15.38 15.41 43.40
CA ASN A 237 -15.75 16.52 44.29
C ASN A 237 -17.21 16.43 44.73
N LEU A 238 -18.13 16.13 43.82
CA LEU A 238 -19.55 15.96 44.14
C LEU A 238 -19.78 14.79 45.10
N ALA A 239 -19.14 13.65 44.86
CA ALA A 239 -19.23 12.48 45.72
C ALA A 239 -18.70 12.75 47.13
N ALA A 240 -17.59 13.47 47.26
CA ALA A 240 -17.01 13.87 48.54
C ALA A 240 -17.97 14.78 49.34
N ILE A 241 -18.58 15.78 48.70
CA ILE A 241 -19.55 16.67 49.35
C ILE A 241 -20.79 15.90 49.82
N LEU A 242 -21.34 15.01 48.97
CA LEU A 242 -22.51 14.21 49.31
C LEU A 242 -22.23 13.23 50.47
N TYR A 243 -21.03 12.67 50.50
CA TYR A 243 -20.58 11.79 51.57
C TYR A 243 -20.46 12.52 52.92
N LEU A 244 -19.89 13.73 52.91
CA LEU A 244 -19.75 14.56 54.12
C LEU A 244 -21.11 15.01 54.68
N ASN A 245 -22.10 15.26 53.82
CA ASN A 245 -23.48 15.60 54.22
C ASN A 245 -24.33 14.38 54.63
N SER A 246 -23.72 13.22 54.85
CA SER A 246 -24.38 11.99 55.31
C SER A 246 -25.45 11.41 54.37
N VAL A 247 -25.49 11.82 53.11
CA VAL A 247 -26.46 11.30 52.12
C VAL A 247 -25.84 10.11 51.35
N ARG A 248 -25.88 8.91 51.96
CA ARG A 248 -25.13 7.73 51.49
C ARG A 248 -25.51 7.24 50.08
N THR A 249 -26.80 7.08 49.77
CA THR A 249 -27.27 6.50 48.50
C THR A 249 -26.80 7.28 47.25
N PRO A 250 -27.00 8.62 47.16
CA PRO A 250 -26.49 9.38 46.02
C PRO A 250 -24.96 9.49 46.00
N ALA A 251 -24.28 9.49 47.16
CA ALA A 251 -22.83 9.45 47.20
C ALA A 251 -22.27 8.17 46.56
N THR A 252 -22.82 6.99 46.90
CA THR A 252 -22.39 5.70 46.32
C THR A 252 -22.60 5.64 44.81
N ILE A 253 -23.73 6.16 44.30
CA ILE A 253 -23.99 6.22 42.84
C ILE A 253 -22.94 7.08 42.15
N THR A 254 -22.63 8.24 42.72
CA THR A 254 -21.66 9.18 42.15
C THR A 254 -20.24 8.60 42.15
N PHE A 255 -19.85 7.84 43.19
CA PHE A 255 -18.58 7.11 43.21
C PHE A 255 -18.49 6.02 42.14
N VAL A 256 -19.58 5.28 41.88
CA VAL A 256 -19.61 4.27 40.81
C VAL A 256 -19.46 4.92 39.43
N LEU A 257 -20.13 6.05 39.19
CA LEU A 257 -19.97 6.82 37.96
C LEU A 257 -18.53 7.36 37.82
N CYS A 258 -17.94 7.85 38.90
CA CYS A 258 -16.55 8.27 38.92
C CYS A 258 -15.59 7.12 38.55
N ALA A 259 -15.80 5.92 39.10
CA ALA A 259 -14.99 4.75 38.77
C ALA A 259 -15.10 4.36 37.29
N PHE A 260 -16.30 4.46 36.70
CA PHE A 260 -16.51 4.22 35.27
C PHE A 260 -15.73 5.21 34.40
N PHE A 261 -15.79 6.51 34.69
CA PHE A 261 -15.00 7.51 33.96
C PHE A 261 -13.50 7.37 34.21
N GLY A 262 -13.09 7.01 35.44
CA GLY A 262 -11.72 6.66 35.79
C GLY A 262 -11.16 5.53 34.93
N PHE A 263 -11.95 4.47 34.73
CA PHE A 263 -11.58 3.38 33.83
C PHE A 263 -11.48 3.82 32.36
N GLN A 264 -12.38 4.68 31.89
CA GLN A 264 -12.29 5.22 30.53
C GLN A 264 -11.04 6.09 30.31
N ILE A 265 -10.56 6.81 31.33
CA ILE A 265 -9.31 7.59 31.25
C ILE A 265 -8.12 6.65 31.01
N LEU A 266 -8.05 5.51 31.72
CA LEU A 266 -6.98 4.53 31.52
C LEU A 266 -6.97 3.98 30.08
N LEU A 267 -8.15 3.64 29.55
CA LEU A 267 -8.28 3.24 28.14
C LEU A 267 -7.91 4.37 27.17
N GLY A 268 -8.27 5.61 27.48
CA GLY A 268 -7.89 6.80 26.72
C GLY A 268 -6.38 6.98 26.64
N ILE A 269 -5.68 6.91 27.78
CA ILE A 269 -4.21 6.99 27.85
C ILE A 269 -3.55 5.85 27.07
N ALA A 270 -4.05 4.62 27.18
CA ALA A 270 -3.54 3.49 26.42
C ALA A 270 -3.70 3.71 24.90
N LYS A 271 -4.83 4.27 24.46
CA LYS A 271 -5.09 4.60 23.05
C LYS A 271 -4.16 5.71 22.55
N VAL A 272 -3.96 6.78 23.32
CA VAL A 272 -3.02 7.87 22.98
C VAL A 272 -1.60 7.33 22.85
N ARG A 273 -1.12 6.51 23.80
CA ARG A 273 0.20 5.87 23.72
C ARG A 273 0.39 5.02 22.47
N LYS A 274 -0.66 4.33 22.02
CA LYS A 274 -0.62 3.52 20.79
C LYS A 274 -0.45 4.42 19.56
N LEU A 275 -1.17 5.55 19.50
CA LEU A 275 -1.05 6.54 18.42
C LEU A 275 0.35 7.18 18.42
N ASP A 276 0.88 7.56 19.57
CA ASP A 276 2.23 8.14 19.71
C ASP A 276 3.33 7.17 19.24
N ARG A 277 3.18 5.86 19.52
CA ARG A 277 4.10 4.83 19.01
C ARG A 277 4.06 4.74 17.48
N GLN A 278 2.87 4.84 16.88
CA GLN A 278 2.73 4.83 15.43
C GLN A 278 3.38 6.06 14.79
N GLU A 279 3.21 7.23 15.40
CA GLU A 279 3.83 8.48 14.94
C GLU A 279 5.37 8.38 14.94
N ARG A 280 5.97 7.87 16.03
CA ARG A 280 7.43 7.67 16.13
C ARG A 280 8.00 6.73 15.09
N LEU A 281 7.25 5.68 14.71
CA LEU A 281 7.68 4.75 13.66
C LEU A 281 7.74 5.42 12.27
N ILE A 282 6.96 6.49 12.07
CA ILE A 282 6.84 7.18 10.78
C ILE A 282 7.88 8.29 10.67
N THR A 283 8.08 9.08 11.72
CA THR A 283 9.08 10.15 11.74
C THR A 283 10.53 9.64 11.83
N GLY A 284 10.73 8.33 11.98
CA GLY A 284 12.05 7.71 12.03
C GLY A 284 12.87 8.07 13.28
N THR A 285 12.26 8.72 14.27
CA THR A 285 12.85 9.17 15.54
C THR A 285 12.82 8.09 16.63
N ALA A 286 12.93 6.82 16.23
CA ALA A 286 13.05 5.68 17.13
C ALA A 286 14.52 5.30 17.32
#